data_AF-A0A257S445-F1
#
_entry.id   AF-A0A257S445-F1
#
_cell.length_a   1.000
_cell.length_b   1.000
_cell.length_c   1.000
_cell.angle_alpha   90.00
_cell.angle_beta   90.00
_cell.angle_gamma   90.00
#
_symmetry.space_group_name_H-M   'P 1'
#
loop_
_entity.id
_entity.type
_entity.pdbx_description
1 polymer ?
#
loop_
_entity_poly.entity_id
_entity_poly.type
_entity_poly.pdbx_seq_one_letter_code
_entity_poly.pdbx_strand_id
1 'polypeptide(L)'
;SGLPPHPFLFAGFLPPRSAARRSALQRLVAAEQAGLVATLVFYEAPHRLAACLEDCKAILGDRPAAVGRELTKRFEEIRRGPLSVLAEHYATTAARGEITLVIGPANRTSASAEALDEALEAALAVMSIKDAASSVARDLELPRKLVYARALSLKQDEVSG
;
A
#
# COMPACT_ATOMS: atom_id res chain seq x y z
N SER A 1 -9.68 -14.20 1.53
CA SER A 1 -9.55 -12.74 1.27
C SER A 1 -9.97 -12.33 -0.13
N GLY A 2 -9.63 -13.08 -1.19
CA GLY A 2 -9.81 -12.60 -2.59
C GLY A 2 -8.66 -11.70 -3.06
N LEU A 3 -7.57 -11.66 -2.30
CA LEU A 3 -6.32 -10.95 -2.61
C LEU A 3 -5.28 -11.94 -3.16
N PRO A 4 -4.23 -11.47 -3.87
CA PRO A 4 -3.18 -12.33 -4.40
C PRO A 4 -2.60 -13.26 -3.32
N PRO A 5 -2.64 -14.59 -3.50
CA PRO A 5 -2.23 -15.53 -2.46
C PRO A 5 -0.72 -15.78 -2.43
N HIS A 6 0.04 -15.34 -3.44
CA HIS A 6 1.49 -15.54 -3.48
C HIS A 6 2.21 -14.36 -4.17
N PRO A 7 3.34 -13.87 -3.60
CA PRO A 7 3.80 -14.15 -2.24
C PRO A 7 2.91 -13.49 -1.19
N PHE A 8 2.88 -14.07 0.01
CA PHE A 8 2.29 -13.44 1.19
C PHE A 8 3.31 -13.42 2.32
N LEU A 9 3.20 -12.42 3.19
CA LEU A 9 3.98 -12.31 4.42
C LEU A 9 3.04 -12.47 5.61
N PHE A 10 3.28 -13.53 6.39
CA PHE A 10 2.62 -13.71 7.67
C PHE A 10 3.41 -12.99 8.77
N ALA A 11 2.82 -11.95 9.36
CA ALA A 11 3.46 -11.10 10.36
C ALA A 11 2.95 -11.35 11.80
N GLY A 12 2.10 -12.36 11.99
CA GLY A 12 1.54 -12.69 13.31
C GLY A 12 0.73 -11.53 13.91
N PHE A 13 0.94 -11.23 15.19
CA PHE A 13 0.27 -10.14 15.88
C PHE A 13 1.07 -8.84 15.82
N LEU A 14 0.41 -7.74 15.45
CA LEU A 14 0.98 -6.41 15.62
C LEU A 14 1.10 -6.05 17.11
N PRO A 15 2.07 -5.20 17.50
CA PRO A 15 2.17 -4.70 18.86
C PRO A 15 0.86 -4.05 19.35
N PRO A 16 0.49 -4.22 20.64
CA PRO A 16 -0.80 -3.72 21.15
C PRO A 16 -0.84 -2.19 21.27
N ARG A 17 0.29 -1.55 21.59
CA ARG A 17 0.38 -0.09 21.72
C ARG A 17 0.52 0.56 20.34
N SER A 18 -0.27 1.61 20.08
CA SER A 18 -0.33 2.26 18.77
C SER A 18 1.04 2.72 18.27
N ALA A 19 1.85 3.41 19.08
CA ALA A 19 3.19 3.84 18.67
C ALA A 19 4.08 2.68 18.18
N ALA A 20 4.10 1.56 18.92
CA ALA A 20 4.86 0.38 18.54
C ALA A 20 4.27 -0.32 17.30
N ARG A 21 2.94 -0.35 17.17
CA ARG A 21 2.24 -0.87 15.99
C ARG A 21 2.58 -0.08 14.74
N ARG A 22 2.49 1.25 14.80
CA ARG A 22 2.85 2.16 13.71
C ARG A 22 4.30 1.98 13.30
N SER A 23 5.22 1.85 14.26
CA SER A 23 6.63 1.53 13.97
C SER A 23 6.80 0.18 13.27
N ALA A 24 6.03 -0.85 13.65
CA ALA A 24 6.03 -2.13 12.96
C ALA A 24 5.49 -2.04 11.53
N LEU A 25 4.41 -1.29 11.32
CA LEU A 25 3.85 -1.02 9.99
C LEU A 25 4.83 -0.23 9.10
N GLN A 26 5.53 0.76 9.65
CA GLN A 26 6.56 1.52 8.92
C GLN A 26 7.72 0.62 8.46
N ARG A 27 8.11 -0.39 9.24
CA ARG A 27 9.11 -1.38 8.79
C ARG A 27 8.61 -2.20 7.60
N LEU A 28 7.31 -2.50 7.55
CA LEU A 28 6.72 -3.17 6.39
C LEU A 28 6.72 -2.25 5.16
N VAL A 29 6.39 -0.97 5.32
CA VAL A 29 6.51 0.03 4.24
C VAL A 29 7.96 0.10 3.73
N ALA A 30 8.95 0.16 4.62
CA ALA A 30 10.35 0.15 4.23
C ALA A 30 10.76 -1.13 3.48
N ALA A 31 10.24 -2.30 3.89
CA ALA A 31 10.46 -3.55 3.18
C ALA A 31 9.79 -3.53 1.79
N GLU A 32 8.60 -2.96 1.66
CA GLU A 32 7.89 -2.79 0.39
C GLU A 32 8.65 -1.86 -0.56
N GLN A 33 9.19 -0.75 -0.05
CA GLN A 33 10.08 0.15 -0.78
C GLN A 33 11.37 -0.55 -1.22
N ALA A 34 11.89 -1.49 -0.42
CA ALA A 34 13.03 -2.34 -0.76
C ALA A 34 12.69 -3.48 -1.74
N GLY A 35 11.44 -3.58 -2.21
CA GLY A 35 11.01 -4.51 -3.25
C GLY A 35 10.12 -5.65 -2.78
N LEU A 36 9.71 -5.69 -1.50
CA LEU A 36 8.70 -6.65 -1.05
C LEU A 36 7.35 -6.33 -1.70
N VAL A 37 6.76 -7.31 -2.37
CA VAL A 37 5.44 -7.19 -2.99
C VAL A 37 4.63 -8.40 -2.55
N ALA A 38 3.97 -8.28 -1.41
CA ALA A 38 3.28 -9.41 -0.81
C ALA A 38 1.95 -8.97 -0.20
N THR A 39 0.98 -9.88 -0.21
CA THR A 39 -0.18 -9.75 0.67
C THR A 39 0.27 -9.88 2.11
N LEU A 40 -0.14 -8.97 2.98
CA LEU A 40 0.20 -8.97 4.40
C LEU A 40 -0.89 -9.69 5.20
N VAL A 41 -0.50 -10.59 6.08
CA VAL A 41 -1.43 -11.37 6.93
C VAL A 41 -1.09 -11.17 8.40
N PHE A 42 -2.09 -10.78 9.18
CA PHE A 42 -1.98 -10.55 10.62
C PHE A 42 -3.07 -11.29 11.37
N TYR A 43 -2.78 -11.66 12.61
CA TYR A 43 -3.79 -11.92 13.61
C TYR A 43 -4.06 -10.67 14.44
N GLU A 44 -5.30 -10.53 14.90
CA GLU A 44 -5.67 -9.41 15.77
C GLU A 44 -6.71 -9.83 16.81
N ALA A 45 -6.65 -9.22 17.99
CA ALA A 45 -7.67 -9.40 19.00
C ALA A 45 -8.92 -8.56 18.62
N PRO A 46 -10.14 -9.05 18.84
CA PRO A 46 -11.36 -8.38 18.39
C PRO A 46 -11.51 -6.95 18.96
N HIS A 47 -11.14 -6.75 20.23
CA HIS A 47 -11.19 -5.44 20.90
C HIS A 47 -10.14 -4.44 20.40
N ARG A 48 -9.13 -4.90 19.64
CA ARG A 48 -8.08 -4.06 19.05
C ARG A 48 -8.31 -3.74 17.58
N LEU A 49 -9.21 -4.46 16.91
CA LEU A 49 -9.34 -4.44 15.46
C LEU A 49 -9.60 -3.03 14.90
N ALA A 50 -10.52 -2.27 15.50
CA ALA A 50 -10.84 -0.92 15.03
C ALA A 50 -9.60 0.00 15.03
N ALA A 51 -8.89 0.08 16.15
CA ALA A 51 -7.67 0.89 16.27
C ALA A 51 -6.52 0.36 15.38
N CYS A 52 -6.47 -0.95 15.14
CA CYS A 52 -5.51 -1.58 14.25
C CYS A 52 -5.78 -1.19 12.78
N LEU A 53 -7.03 -1.25 12.33
CA LEU A 53 -7.44 -0.85 10.98
C LEU A 53 -7.17 0.62 10.70
N GLU A 54 -7.42 1.50 11.67
CA GLU A 54 -7.08 2.92 11.56
C GLU A 54 -5.58 3.16 11.40
N ASP A 55 -4.75 2.49 12.22
CA ASP A 55 -3.29 2.58 12.08
C ASP A 55 -2.79 1.98 10.76
N CYS A 56 -3.38 0.87 10.31
CA CYS A 56 -3.08 0.27 9.01
C CYS A 56 -3.44 1.24 7.87
N LYS A 57 -4.64 1.82 7.86
CA LYS A 57 -5.06 2.83 6.87
C LYS A 57 -4.11 4.02 6.86
N ALA A 58 -3.76 4.54 8.04
CA ALA A 58 -2.92 5.73 8.17
C ALA A 58 -1.47 5.51 7.70
N ILE A 59 -0.93 4.30 7.83
CA ILE A 59 0.47 3.99 7.46
C ILE A 59 0.59 3.34 6.09
N LEU A 60 -0.33 2.42 5.75
CA LEU A 60 -0.28 1.64 4.51
C LEU A 60 -1.10 2.27 3.38
N GLY A 61 -1.95 3.26 3.68
CA GLY A 61 -2.91 3.84 2.74
C GLY A 61 -4.18 3.01 2.61
N ASP A 62 -5.06 3.38 1.67
CA ASP A 62 -6.38 2.78 1.55
C ASP A 62 -6.39 1.51 0.67
N ARG A 63 -5.65 0.49 1.12
CA ARG A 63 -5.46 -0.75 0.36
C ARG A 63 -6.67 -1.67 0.42
N PRO A 64 -6.92 -2.49 -0.62
CA PRO A 64 -7.86 -3.61 -0.54
C PRO A 64 -7.50 -4.55 0.62
N ALA A 65 -8.47 -4.91 1.43
CA ALA A 65 -8.26 -5.75 2.61
C ALA A 65 -9.45 -6.69 2.86
N ALA A 66 -9.25 -7.65 3.75
CA ALA A 66 -10.27 -8.55 4.24
C ALA A 66 -10.07 -8.84 5.72
N VAL A 67 -11.18 -8.88 6.46
CA VAL A 67 -11.25 -9.35 7.84
C VAL A 67 -11.99 -10.69 7.82
N GLY A 68 -11.25 -11.77 8.06
CA GLY A 68 -11.80 -13.09 8.34
C GLY A 68 -12.02 -13.25 9.83
N ARG A 69 -13.18 -13.78 10.22
CA ARG A 69 -13.54 -14.01 11.62
C ARG A 69 -13.93 -15.47 11.81
N GLU A 70 -13.22 -16.15 12.70
CA GLU A 70 -13.58 -17.50 13.10
C GLU A 70 -14.29 -17.46 14.46
N LEU A 71 -15.60 -17.69 14.43
CA LEU A 71 -16.48 -17.77 15.61
C LEU A 71 -16.78 -19.23 15.97
N THR A 72 -17.12 -20.02 14.94
CA THR A 72 -17.15 -21.49 14.85
C THR A 72 -17.08 -21.86 13.36
N LYS A 73 -16.79 -23.12 12.99
CA LYS A 73 -16.79 -23.57 11.58
C LYS A 73 -18.09 -23.27 10.79
N ARG A 74 -19.21 -22.96 11.47
CA ARG A 74 -20.52 -22.69 10.86
C ARG A 74 -20.87 -21.20 10.73
N PHE A 75 -20.14 -20.32 11.41
CA PHE A 75 -20.39 -18.88 11.45
C PHE A 75 -19.15 -18.06 11.05
N GLU A 76 -18.31 -18.61 10.17
CA GLU A 76 -17.20 -17.86 9.59
C GLU A 76 -17.75 -16.70 8.74
N GLU A 77 -17.23 -15.50 8.97
CA GLU A 77 -17.55 -14.31 8.18
C GLU A 77 -16.27 -13.75 7.58
N ILE A 78 -16.29 -13.48 6.27
CA ILE A 78 -15.22 -12.73 5.60
C ILE A 78 -15.80 -11.43 5.09
N ARG A 79 -15.41 -10.33 5.72
CA ARG A 79 -15.71 -8.98 5.25
C ARG A 79 -14.57 -8.46 4.40
N ARG A 80 -14.90 -7.91 3.23
CA ARG A 80 -13.92 -7.37 2.27
C ARG A 80 -14.22 -5.91 2.01
N GLY A 81 -13.18 -5.15 1.74
CA GLY A 81 -13.27 -3.73 1.40
C GLY A 81 -11.91 -3.07 1.50
N PRO A 82 -11.78 -1.82 1.02
CA PRO A 82 -10.62 -1.02 1.33
C PRO A 82 -10.51 -0.80 2.85
N LEU A 83 -9.31 -0.50 3.34
CA LEU A 83 -9.03 -0.31 4.76
C LEU A 83 -9.94 0.77 5.39
N SER A 84 -10.28 1.82 4.65
CA SER A 84 -11.25 2.87 5.02
C SER A 84 -12.61 2.30 5.39
N VAL A 85 -13.22 1.54 4.48
CA VAL A 85 -14.54 0.92 4.66
C VAL A 85 -14.54 -0.06 5.83
N LEU A 86 -13.47 -0.83 5.99
CA LEU A 86 -13.35 -1.77 7.11
C LEU A 86 -13.18 -1.03 8.44
N ALA A 87 -12.36 0.02 8.48
CA ALA A 87 -12.17 0.83 9.68
C ALA A 87 -13.46 1.49 10.14
N GLU A 88 -14.20 2.12 9.22
CA GLU A 88 -15.52 2.72 9.48
C GLU A 88 -16.53 1.70 10.01
N HIS A 89 -16.57 0.50 9.40
CA HIS A 89 -17.44 -0.57 9.87
C HIS A 89 -17.12 -1.01 11.30
N TYR A 90 -15.85 -1.32 11.58
CA TYR A 90 -15.44 -1.84 12.89
C TYR A 90 -15.33 -0.77 13.99
N ALA A 91 -15.39 0.51 13.64
CA ALA A 91 -15.55 1.61 14.60
C ALA A 91 -16.92 1.57 15.30
N THR A 92 -17.96 1.09 14.62
CA THR A 92 -19.34 1.03 15.15
C THR A 92 -19.81 -0.39 15.42
N THR A 93 -19.22 -1.39 14.75
CA THR A 93 -19.58 -2.80 14.88
C THR A 93 -18.45 -3.58 15.54
N ALA A 94 -18.62 -3.93 16.82
CA ALA A 94 -17.59 -4.66 17.55
C ALA A 94 -17.29 -6.04 16.91
N ALA A 95 -16.01 -6.27 16.62
CA ALA A 95 -15.54 -7.58 16.23
C ALA A 95 -15.64 -8.58 17.41
N ARG A 96 -15.71 -9.87 17.08
CA ARG A 96 -15.79 -11.01 18.00
C ARG A 96 -15.10 -12.21 17.35
N GLY A 97 -14.64 -13.14 18.17
CA GLY A 97 -13.92 -14.33 17.71
C GLY A 97 -12.46 -14.04 17.39
N GLU A 98 -11.81 -15.01 16.76
CA GLU A 98 -10.44 -14.87 16.28
C GLU A 98 -10.44 -14.13 14.95
N ILE A 99 -9.57 -13.12 14.82
CA ILE A 99 -9.52 -12.26 13.65
C ILE A 99 -8.26 -12.54 12.85
N THR A 100 -8.44 -12.82 11.56
CA THR A 100 -7.39 -12.77 10.56
C THR A 100 -7.59 -11.53 9.68
N LEU A 101 -6.65 -10.59 9.74
CA LEU A 101 -6.62 -9.41 8.89
C LEU A 101 -5.67 -9.68 7.71
N VAL A 102 -6.18 -9.54 6.49
CA VAL A 102 -5.42 -9.71 5.25
C VAL A 102 -5.44 -8.39 4.48
N ILE A 103 -4.28 -7.83 4.19
CA ILE A 103 -4.14 -6.55 3.48
C ILE A 103 -3.38 -6.80 2.18
N GLY A 104 -3.92 -6.28 1.07
CA GLY A 104 -3.32 -6.42 -0.24
C GLY A 104 -1.93 -5.79 -0.32
N PRO A 105 -1.13 -6.18 -1.33
CA PRO A 105 0.17 -5.56 -1.55
C PRO A 105 0.03 -4.05 -1.69
N ALA A 106 1.11 -3.32 -1.39
CA ALA A 106 1.17 -1.90 -1.72
C ALA A 106 0.74 -1.70 -3.18
N ASN A 107 -0.19 -0.76 -3.40
CA ASN A 107 -0.33 -0.19 -4.72
C ASN A 107 1.04 0.40 -5.03
N ARG A 108 1.76 -0.21 -5.96
CA ARG A 108 2.95 0.39 -6.55
C ARG A 108 2.51 1.54 -7.45
N THR A 109 1.80 2.48 -6.88
CA THR A 109 1.81 3.85 -7.33
C THR A 109 3.10 4.41 -6.73
N SER A 110 4.22 4.02 -7.37
CA SER A 110 5.18 5.01 -7.85
C SER A 110 4.43 6.29 -8.14
N ALA A 111 4.90 7.46 -7.68
CA ALA A 111 4.30 8.77 -7.98
C ALA A 111 3.38 8.71 -9.21
N SER A 112 2.09 9.04 -9.03
CA SER A 112 1.04 8.72 -10.01
C SER A 112 1.50 9.08 -11.42
N ALA A 113 1.00 8.39 -12.45
CA ALA A 113 1.47 8.64 -13.82
C ALA A 113 1.44 10.15 -14.15
N GLU A 114 0.43 10.85 -13.63
CA GLU A 114 0.28 12.30 -13.69
C GLU A 114 1.41 13.04 -12.95
N ALA A 115 1.75 12.67 -11.71
CA ALA A 115 2.85 13.29 -10.96
C ALA A 115 4.23 13.01 -11.57
N LEU A 116 4.43 11.84 -12.18
CA LEU A 116 5.63 11.53 -12.95
C LEU A 116 5.72 12.42 -14.21
N ASP A 117 4.62 12.56 -14.93
CA ASP A 117 4.56 13.36 -16.15
C ASP A 117 4.76 14.85 -15.86
N GLU A 118 4.08 15.41 -14.85
CA GLU A 118 4.26 16.82 -14.42
C GLU A 118 5.72 17.11 -14.02
N ALA A 119 6.33 16.20 -13.26
CA ALA A 119 7.73 16.35 -12.84
C ALA A 119 8.70 16.22 -14.03
N LEU A 120 8.40 15.33 -14.99
CA LEU A 120 9.19 15.17 -16.21
C LEU A 120 9.06 16.37 -17.14
N GLU A 121 7.86 16.91 -17.36
CA GLU A 121 7.62 18.11 -18.16
C GLU A 121 8.39 19.31 -17.60
N ALA A 122 8.27 19.56 -16.28
CA ALA A 122 8.99 20.63 -15.62
C ALA A 122 10.52 20.48 -15.73
N ALA A 123 11.03 19.25 -15.58
CA ALA A 123 12.47 18.99 -15.67
C ALA A 123 12.98 19.06 -17.11
N LEU A 124 12.24 18.54 -18.09
CA LEU A 124 12.61 18.55 -19.51
C LEU A 124 12.64 19.96 -20.12
N ALA A 125 11.91 20.91 -19.54
CA ALA A 125 11.97 22.32 -19.93
C ALA A 125 13.35 22.97 -19.69
N VAL A 126 14.15 22.44 -18.75
CA VAL A 126 15.42 23.06 -18.33
C VAL A 126 16.62 22.10 -18.29
N MET A 127 16.42 20.81 -18.52
CA MET A 127 17.45 19.77 -18.45
C MET A 127 17.46 18.84 -19.67
N SER A 128 18.57 18.14 -19.86
CA SER A 128 18.62 17.02 -20.81
C SER A 128 17.71 15.87 -20.35
N ILE A 129 17.23 15.04 -21.28
CA ILE A 129 16.41 13.84 -20.95
C ILE A 129 17.10 12.96 -19.90
N LYS A 130 18.43 12.82 -20.00
CA LYS A 130 19.22 12.00 -19.09
C LYS A 130 19.25 12.57 -17.67
N ASP A 131 19.34 13.88 -17.54
CA ASP A 131 19.44 14.58 -16.26
C ASP A 131 18.05 14.72 -15.62
N ALA A 132 17.04 15.09 -16.42
CA ALA A 132 15.64 15.10 -16.02
C ALA A 132 15.21 13.73 -15.46
N ALA A 133 15.49 12.65 -16.19
CA ALA A 133 15.18 11.31 -15.72
C ALA A 133 15.95 10.89 -14.46
N SER A 134 17.14 11.46 -14.22
CA SER A 134 17.91 11.17 -13.01
C SER A 134 17.39 11.97 -11.81
N SER A 135 17.04 13.24 -11.99
CA SER A 135 16.46 14.08 -10.94
C SER A 135 15.09 13.54 -10.54
N VAL A 136 14.19 13.35 -11.50
CA VAL A 136 12.82 12.90 -11.24
C VAL A 136 12.80 11.49 -10.64
N ALA A 137 13.67 10.59 -11.08
CA ALA A 137 13.80 9.27 -10.47
C ALA A 137 14.23 9.34 -9.00
N ARG A 138 15.13 10.27 -8.66
CA ARG A 138 15.54 10.48 -7.28
C ARG A 138 14.41 11.12 -6.46
N ASP A 139 13.78 12.16 -7.01
CA ASP A 139 12.81 13.00 -6.29
C ASP A 139 11.48 12.25 -6.07
N LEU A 140 11.12 11.34 -6.98
CA LEU A 140 9.92 10.49 -6.89
C LEU A 140 10.22 9.05 -6.40
N GLU A 141 11.47 8.77 -6.03
CA GLU A 141 11.94 7.44 -5.61
C GLU A 141 11.59 6.32 -6.61
N LEU A 142 11.70 6.61 -7.90
CA LEU A 142 11.36 5.68 -8.99
C LEU A 142 12.59 5.05 -9.62
N PRO A 143 12.47 3.83 -10.17
CA PRO A 143 13.53 3.24 -10.98
C PRO A 143 13.86 4.16 -12.16
N ARG A 144 15.10 4.62 -12.26
CA ARG A 144 15.56 5.50 -13.35
C ARG A 144 15.21 4.98 -14.75
N LYS A 145 15.23 3.65 -14.94
CA LYS A 145 14.88 3.01 -16.21
C LYS A 145 13.42 3.29 -16.61
N LEU A 146 12.50 3.30 -15.65
CA LEU A 146 11.08 3.60 -15.87
C LEU A 146 10.92 5.08 -16.25
N VAL A 147 11.50 5.97 -15.44
CA VAL A 147 11.41 7.42 -15.65
C VAL A 147 12.02 7.82 -17.01
N TYR A 148 13.17 7.24 -17.38
CA TYR A 148 13.81 7.52 -18.66
C TYR A 148 12.97 7.06 -19.87
N ALA A 149 12.33 5.89 -19.78
CA ALA A 149 11.43 5.40 -20.82
C ALA A 149 10.22 6.33 -21.01
N ARG A 150 9.67 6.86 -19.91
CA ARG A 150 8.56 7.82 -19.98
C ARG A 150 8.98 9.15 -20.58
N ALA A 151 10.14 9.69 -20.16
CA ALA A 151 10.69 10.94 -20.70
C ALA A 151 10.93 10.89 -22.22
N LEU A 152 11.34 9.73 -22.75
CA LEU A 152 11.46 9.53 -24.20
C LEU A 152 10.10 9.53 -24.92
N SER A 153 9.07 8.95 -24.30
CA SER A 153 7.72 8.90 -24.87
C SER A 153 7.12 10.30 -24.97
N LEU A 154 7.20 11.10 -23.89
CA LEU A 154 6.70 12.49 -23.86
C LEU A 154 7.34 13.35 -24.96
N LYS A 155 8.64 13.20 -25.20
CA LYS A 155 9.33 13.95 -26.26
C LYS A 155 8.95 13.51 -27.68
N GLN A 156 8.53 12.25 -27.86
CA GLN A 156 8.02 11.77 -29.14
C GLN A 156 6.60 12.26 -29.40
N ASP A 157 5.79 12.36 -28.35
CA ASP A 157 4.43 12.89 -28.40
C ASP A 157 4.43 14.40 -28.71
N GLU A 158 5.36 15.19 -28.15
CA GLU A 158 5.55 16.62 -28.48
C GLU A 158 5.94 16.88 -29.94
N VAL A 159 6.70 15.98 -30.57
CA VAL A 159 7.18 16.14 -31.96
C VAL A 159 6.12 15.69 -32.97
N SER A 160 5.09 14.97 -32.52
CA SER A 160 4.03 14.41 -33.36
C SER A 160 2.70 15.17 -33.29
N GLY A 161 2.59 16.17 -32.41
CA GLY A 161 1.44 17.09 -32.28
C GLY A 161 1.74 18.48 -32.83
#